data_AF-A0A519QD96-F1
#
_entry.id   AF-A0A519QD96-F1
#
_cell.length_a   1.000
_cell.length_b   1.000
_cell.length_c   1.000
_cell.angle_alpha   90.00
_cell.angle_beta   90.00
_cell.angle_gamma   90.00
#
_symmetry.space_group_name_H-M   'P 1'
#
loop_
_entity.id
_entity.type
_entity.pdbx_description
1 polymer ?
#
loop_
_entity_poly.entity_id
_entity_poly.type
_entity_poly.pdbx_seq_one_letter_code
_entity_poly.pdbx_strand_id
1 'polypeptide(L)'
;HSPDHPLTMAQDRDNRLARMGLAINQHRLVLGGENVTAWSSGVNHYSHGTGQANASAVWPVLRDRDRFGGWWPNDRPPIFMKTFEPTPDEARALFGAADRLPLFEAAFHDSVVAADRWEFGLMKVVGMARSRFARGLLFGTPTMWNLTREELARVGPWLKAAHDDFRITHGWDTPVALTGFAWLSDDRLVQRTTFADGRVLTANFGPQPWEGLGPDCVRVQRPDQFATDLCPPADPPPAARTNRN
;
A
#
# COMPACT_ATOMS: atom_id res chain seq x y z
N HIS A 1 -23.03 -15.96 22.54
CA HIS A 1 -24.32 -15.29 22.78
C HIS A 1 -24.43 -14.99 24.26
N SER A 2 -24.53 -13.72 24.66
CA SER A 2 -24.80 -13.34 26.06
C SER A 2 -26.27 -12.92 26.18
N PRO A 3 -27.08 -13.55 27.05
CA PRO A 3 -28.46 -13.13 27.28
C PRO A 3 -28.58 -11.70 27.84
N ASP A 4 -27.58 -11.23 28.60
CA ASP A 4 -27.59 -9.90 29.20
C ASP A 4 -27.25 -8.78 28.19
N HIS A 5 -26.59 -9.16 27.09
CA HIS A 5 -26.17 -8.25 26.02
C HIS A 5 -26.42 -8.90 24.65
N PRO A 6 -27.69 -9.15 24.27
CA PRO A 6 -28.00 -9.69 22.96
C PRO A 6 -27.64 -8.66 21.89
N LEU A 7 -26.92 -9.09 20.85
CA LEU A 7 -26.43 -8.21 19.81
C LEU A 7 -26.49 -8.92 18.45
N THR A 8 -27.23 -8.32 17.52
CA THR A 8 -27.19 -8.71 16.11
C THR A 8 -25.94 -8.14 15.43
N MET A 9 -25.54 -8.70 14.29
CA MET A 9 -24.42 -8.16 13.50
C MET A 9 -24.67 -6.71 13.05
N ALA A 10 -25.94 -6.34 12.77
CA ALA A 10 -26.30 -4.98 12.41
C ALA A 10 -26.10 -4.01 13.59
N GLN A 11 -26.59 -4.37 14.78
CA GLN A 11 -26.40 -3.55 15.98
C GLN A 11 -24.92 -3.45 16.38
N ASP A 12 -24.15 -4.54 16.25
CA ASP A 12 -22.70 -4.50 16.48
C ASP A 12 -22.02 -3.51 15.53
N ARG A 13 -22.38 -3.53 14.25
CA ARG A 13 -21.86 -2.59 13.26
C ARG A 13 -22.21 -1.15 13.62
N ASP A 14 -23.47 -0.87 13.93
CA ASP A 14 -23.92 0.49 14.25
C ASP A 14 -23.24 1.02 15.53
N ASN A 15 -23.08 0.17 16.55
CA ASN A 15 -22.34 0.50 17.77
C ASN A 15 -20.86 0.79 17.48
N ARG A 16 -20.21 0.02 16.59
CA ARG A 16 -18.83 0.29 16.16
C ARG A 16 -18.71 1.63 15.45
N LEU A 17 -19.62 1.92 14.51
CA LEU A 17 -19.63 3.19 13.79
C LEU A 17 -19.84 4.38 14.74
N ALA A 18 -20.79 4.27 15.66
CA ALA A 18 -21.03 5.30 16.68
C ALA A 18 -19.77 5.55 17.53
N ARG A 19 -19.16 4.48 18.06
CA ARG A 19 -17.93 4.58 18.87
C ARG A 19 -16.77 5.20 18.09
N MET A 20 -16.56 4.78 16.84
CA MET A 20 -15.50 5.34 15.99
C MET A 20 -15.78 6.81 15.66
N GLY A 21 -17.03 7.17 15.40
CA GLY A 21 -17.46 8.55 15.18
C GLY A 21 -17.19 9.47 16.38
N LEU A 22 -17.30 8.97 17.62
CA LEU A 22 -16.94 9.75 18.82
C LEU A 22 -15.46 10.17 18.83
N ALA A 23 -14.54 9.28 18.43
CA ALA A 23 -13.12 9.60 18.35
C ALA A 23 -12.84 10.78 17.40
N ILE A 24 -13.59 10.86 16.30
CA ILE A 24 -13.45 11.92 15.29
C ILE A 24 -14.15 13.20 15.77
N ASN A 25 -15.43 13.10 16.10
CA ASN A 25 -16.29 14.27 16.31
C ASN A 25 -16.04 14.94 17.67
N GLN A 26 -15.84 14.15 18.72
CA GLN A 26 -15.65 14.66 20.08
C GLN A 26 -14.17 14.86 20.40
N HIS A 27 -13.33 13.89 20.05
CA HIS A 27 -11.92 13.90 20.43
C HIS A 27 -10.99 14.46 19.34
N ARG A 28 -11.51 14.76 18.15
CA ARG A 28 -10.74 15.35 17.04
C ARG A 28 -9.51 14.51 16.65
N LEU A 29 -9.63 13.19 16.74
CA LEU A 29 -8.54 12.27 16.43
C LEU A 29 -8.56 11.85 14.96
N VAL A 30 -7.36 11.68 14.39
CA VAL A 30 -7.18 10.99 13.12
C VAL A 30 -7.28 9.48 13.39
N LEU A 31 -8.45 8.91 13.09
CA LEU A 31 -8.72 7.50 13.26
C LEU A 31 -8.37 6.68 12.02
N GLY A 32 -7.81 5.49 12.21
CA GLY A 32 -7.67 4.47 11.17
C GLY A 32 -8.02 3.07 11.66
N GLY A 33 -8.11 2.14 10.71
CA GLY A 33 -8.48 0.74 10.96
C GLY A 33 -7.53 -0.25 10.26
N GLU A 34 -7.52 -1.50 10.71
CA GLU A 34 -6.72 -2.56 10.06
C GLU A 34 -7.18 -2.80 8.62
N ASN A 35 -8.49 -2.90 8.42
CA ASN A 35 -9.09 -3.05 7.09
C ASN A 35 -10.36 -2.19 7.03
N VAL A 36 -10.35 -1.21 6.14
CA VAL A 36 -11.48 -0.31 5.91
C VAL A 36 -12.18 -0.77 4.63
N THR A 37 -13.50 -0.87 4.71
CA THR A 37 -14.36 -1.18 3.57
C THR A 37 -15.51 -0.18 3.54
N ALA A 38 -16.38 -0.24 2.55
CA ALA A 38 -17.45 0.74 2.34
C ALA A 38 -18.30 1.04 3.59
N TRP A 39 -18.55 0.06 4.48
CA TRP A 39 -19.39 0.30 5.66
C TRP A 39 -18.71 1.15 6.73
N SER A 40 -17.38 1.24 6.75
CA SER A 40 -16.60 1.96 7.77
C SER A 40 -15.80 3.15 7.22
N SER A 41 -15.84 3.43 5.91
CA SER A 41 -15.10 4.54 5.30
C SER A 41 -15.51 5.91 5.85
N GLY A 42 -16.79 6.10 6.19
CA GLY A 42 -17.27 7.36 6.77
C GLY A 42 -16.77 7.67 8.19
N VAL A 43 -16.05 6.74 8.83
CA VAL A 43 -15.48 6.91 10.18
C VAL A 43 -14.01 6.47 10.26
N ASN A 44 -13.28 6.47 9.15
CA ASN A 44 -11.83 6.23 9.12
C ASN A 44 -11.16 7.21 8.16
N HIS A 45 -10.02 7.77 8.56
CA HIS A 45 -9.19 8.62 7.69
C HIS A 45 -8.14 7.80 6.94
N TYR A 46 -7.71 6.67 7.51
CA TYR A 46 -6.72 5.79 6.88
C TYR A 46 -6.95 4.31 7.21
N SER A 47 -6.34 3.42 6.41
CA SER A 47 -6.35 1.97 6.65
C SER A 47 -4.94 1.37 6.56
N HIS A 48 -4.71 0.28 7.29
CA HIS A 48 -3.46 -0.48 7.29
C HIS A 48 -3.65 -1.90 6.70
N GLY A 49 -4.28 -1.99 5.52
CA GLY A 49 -4.54 -3.30 4.91
C GLY A 49 -5.46 -3.32 3.71
N THR A 50 -6.28 -2.29 3.51
CA THR A 50 -7.19 -2.21 2.36
C THR A 50 -6.44 -2.18 1.02
N GLY A 51 -5.20 -1.66 1.03
CA GLY A 51 -4.32 -1.64 -0.14
C GLY A 51 -3.77 -3.01 -0.57
N GLN A 52 -4.08 -4.12 0.12
CA GLN A 52 -3.65 -5.47 -0.28
C GLN A 52 -4.74 -6.18 -1.11
N ALA A 53 -4.37 -6.70 -2.29
CA ALA A 53 -5.27 -7.51 -3.10
C ALA A 53 -5.28 -8.94 -2.60
N ASN A 54 -6.36 -9.66 -2.94
CA ASN A 54 -6.49 -11.09 -2.68
C ASN A 54 -6.20 -11.43 -1.22
N ALA A 55 -6.86 -10.72 -0.29
CA ALA A 55 -6.62 -10.87 1.15
C ALA A 55 -6.73 -12.32 1.66
N SER A 56 -7.52 -13.17 0.99
CA SER A 56 -7.59 -14.60 1.30
C SER A 56 -6.28 -15.35 1.01
N ALA A 57 -5.51 -14.95 -0.01
CA ALA A 57 -4.22 -15.53 -0.38
C ALA A 57 -3.10 -15.15 0.60
N VAL A 58 -3.31 -14.13 1.44
CA VAL A 58 -2.37 -13.75 2.50
C VAL A 58 -2.37 -14.76 3.65
N TRP A 59 -3.51 -15.36 3.98
CA TRP A 59 -3.61 -16.21 5.18
C TRP A 59 -2.71 -17.45 5.17
N PRO A 60 -2.58 -18.21 4.06
CA PRO A 60 -1.62 -19.31 3.99
C PRO A 60 -0.19 -18.84 4.18
N VAL A 61 0.18 -17.70 3.59
CA VAL A 61 1.52 -17.09 3.70
C VAL A 61 1.83 -16.73 5.16
N LEU A 62 0.88 -16.10 5.88
CA LEU A 62 1.06 -15.75 7.29
C LEU A 62 1.15 -16.97 8.22
N ARG A 63 0.55 -18.11 7.84
CA ARG A 63 0.62 -19.36 8.62
C ARG A 63 1.96 -20.05 8.48
N ASP A 64 2.66 -19.87 7.36
CA ASP A 64 4.00 -20.40 7.13
C ASP A 64 5.06 -19.53 7.81
N ARG A 65 5.27 -19.79 9.10
CA ARG A 65 6.25 -19.07 9.92
C ARG A 65 7.69 -19.28 9.46
N ASP A 66 7.97 -20.40 8.81
CA ASP A 66 9.30 -20.75 8.33
C ASP A 66 9.68 -19.91 7.11
N ARG A 67 8.71 -19.51 6.30
CA ARG A 67 8.94 -18.57 5.18
C ARG A 67 8.72 -17.12 5.58
N PHE A 68 7.66 -16.82 6.34
CA PHE A 68 7.19 -15.45 6.55
C PHE A 68 7.58 -14.82 7.90
N GLY A 69 7.93 -15.65 8.89
CA GLY A 69 8.31 -15.22 10.24
C GLY A 69 7.16 -15.32 11.26
N GLY A 70 7.51 -15.33 12.55
CA GLY A 70 6.56 -15.33 13.67
C GLY A 70 6.52 -14.02 14.44
N TRP A 71 5.63 -13.94 15.43
CA TRP A 71 5.38 -12.75 16.25
C TRP A 71 6.39 -12.51 17.39
N TRP A 72 7.24 -13.48 17.71
CA TRP A 72 8.23 -13.38 18.79
C TRP A 72 9.65 -13.34 18.23
N PRO A 73 10.58 -12.53 18.78
CA PRO A 73 10.44 -11.65 19.96
C PRO A 73 9.75 -10.29 19.69
N ASN A 74 9.23 -9.65 20.74
CA ASN A 74 8.43 -8.42 20.62
C ASN A 74 9.20 -7.19 20.11
N ASP A 75 10.50 -7.12 20.33
CA ASP A 75 11.35 -5.98 19.99
C ASP A 75 11.72 -5.92 18.50
N ARG A 76 11.82 -7.08 17.85
CA ARG A 76 12.12 -7.22 16.41
C ARG A 76 11.43 -8.47 15.85
N PRO A 77 10.10 -8.51 15.80
CA PRO A 77 9.38 -9.73 15.46
C PRO A 77 9.62 -10.10 13.99
N PRO A 78 10.01 -11.35 13.68
CA PRO A 78 10.28 -11.80 12.31
C PRO A 78 9.10 -11.61 11.35
N ILE A 79 7.85 -11.60 11.82
CA ILE A 79 6.67 -11.31 11.00
C ILE A 79 6.80 -10.00 10.21
N PHE A 80 7.49 -8.99 10.75
CA PHE A 80 7.74 -7.72 10.07
C PHE A 80 9.13 -7.64 9.44
N MET A 81 10.12 -8.31 10.03
CA MET A 81 11.54 -8.05 9.75
C MET A 81 12.19 -9.10 8.84
N LYS A 82 11.68 -10.33 8.84
CA LYS A 82 12.18 -11.41 7.99
C LYS A 82 11.76 -11.16 6.54
N THR A 83 12.72 -11.22 5.63
CA THR A 83 12.43 -11.16 4.19
C THR A 83 11.56 -12.33 3.76
N PHE A 84 10.58 -12.05 2.92
CA PHE A 84 9.70 -13.05 2.33
C PHE A 84 10.05 -13.24 0.85
N GLU A 85 10.35 -14.48 0.48
CA GLU A 85 10.56 -14.90 -0.90
C GLU A 85 9.26 -15.55 -1.41
N PRO A 86 8.46 -14.82 -2.22
CA PRO A 86 7.26 -15.37 -2.80
C PRO A 86 7.60 -16.35 -3.92
N THR A 87 6.79 -17.40 -4.06
CA THR A 87 6.69 -18.17 -5.30
C THR A 87 6.15 -17.28 -6.42
N PRO A 88 6.33 -17.65 -7.70
CA PRO A 88 5.75 -16.90 -8.82
C PRO A 88 4.23 -16.69 -8.69
N ASP A 89 3.50 -17.69 -8.20
CA ASP A 89 2.05 -17.61 -8.02
C ASP A 89 1.66 -16.65 -6.89
N GLU A 90 2.37 -16.69 -5.75
CA GLU A 90 2.16 -15.72 -4.65
C GLU A 90 2.52 -14.29 -5.09
N ALA A 91 3.61 -14.12 -5.83
CA ALA A 91 4.03 -12.84 -6.38
C ALA A 91 2.95 -12.25 -7.29
N ARG A 92 2.43 -13.06 -8.22
CA ARG A 92 1.35 -12.66 -9.12
C ARG A 92 0.06 -12.36 -8.33
N ALA A 93 -0.38 -13.27 -7.47
CA ALA A 93 -1.63 -13.13 -6.76
C ALA A 93 -1.65 -11.93 -5.79
N LEU A 94 -0.54 -11.65 -5.11
CA LEU A 94 -0.49 -10.58 -4.10
C LEU A 94 -0.07 -9.23 -4.69
N PHE A 95 0.79 -9.23 -5.71
CA PHE A 95 1.48 -8.02 -6.17
C PHE A 95 1.51 -7.82 -7.69
N GLY A 96 1.03 -8.78 -8.49
CA GLY A 96 1.07 -8.73 -9.95
C GLY A 96 0.31 -7.53 -10.51
N ALA A 97 1.02 -6.67 -11.25
CA ALA A 97 0.44 -5.43 -11.79
C ALA A 97 -0.71 -5.71 -12.79
N ALA A 98 -0.52 -6.68 -13.69
CA ALA A 98 -1.50 -7.00 -14.74
C ALA A 98 -2.88 -7.43 -14.21
N ASP A 99 -2.93 -7.95 -12.97
CA ASP A 99 -4.14 -8.43 -12.31
C ASP A 99 -4.69 -7.41 -11.29
N ARG A 100 -4.13 -6.19 -11.25
CA ARG A 100 -4.43 -5.18 -10.22
C ARG A 100 -5.29 -4.03 -10.74
N LEU A 101 -6.32 -3.69 -9.98
CA LEU A 101 -7.17 -2.51 -10.18
C LEU A 101 -7.28 -1.69 -8.88
N PRO A 102 -7.34 -0.35 -8.96
CA PRO A 102 -7.50 0.52 -7.79
C PRO A 102 -8.97 0.66 -7.40
N LEU A 103 -9.68 -0.45 -7.14
CA LEU A 103 -11.13 -0.43 -6.96
C LEU A 103 -11.56 0.32 -5.69
N PHE A 104 -10.80 0.21 -4.61
CA PHE A 104 -11.11 0.93 -3.38
C PHE A 104 -10.82 2.42 -3.53
N GLU A 105 -9.69 2.76 -4.14
CA GLU A 105 -9.27 4.13 -4.42
C GLU A 105 -10.23 4.80 -5.42
N ALA A 106 -10.70 4.10 -6.44
CA ALA A 106 -11.71 4.62 -7.36
C ALA A 106 -13.02 5.03 -6.66
N ALA A 107 -13.33 4.44 -5.51
CA ALA A 107 -14.52 4.78 -4.72
C ALA A 107 -14.24 5.76 -3.57
N PHE A 108 -13.04 5.75 -2.99
CA PHE A 108 -12.75 6.40 -1.71
C PHE A 108 -11.41 7.14 -1.64
N HIS A 109 -10.71 7.36 -2.76
CA HIS A 109 -9.36 7.98 -2.73
C HIS A 109 -9.36 9.37 -2.09
N ASP A 110 -10.44 10.15 -2.25
CA ASP A 110 -10.61 11.47 -1.63
C ASP A 110 -11.14 11.44 -0.18
N SER A 111 -11.36 10.24 0.37
CA SER A 111 -12.01 10.03 1.66
C SER A 111 -11.16 9.23 2.64
N VAL A 112 -10.46 8.20 2.17
CA VAL A 112 -9.68 7.28 3.00
C VAL A 112 -8.31 7.03 2.38
N VAL A 113 -7.25 7.29 3.14
CA VAL A 113 -5.88 6.92 2.73
C VAL A 113 -5.70 5.41 2.92
N ALA A 114 -5.65 4.66 1.82
CA ALA A 114 -5.45 3.22 1.86
C ALA A 114 -3.95 2.87 1.86
N ALA A 115 -3.47 2.23 2.92
CA ALA A 115 -2.14 1.67 2.95
C ALA A 115 -2.18 0.14 2.80
N ASP A 116 -1.04 -0.43 2.47
CA ASP A 116 -0.84 -1.88 2.42
C ASP A 116 -0.98 -2.50 3.82
N ARG A 117 -1.01 -3.83 3.87
CA ARG A 117 -0.99 -4.59 5.12
C ARG A 117 0.29 -4.31 5.89
N TRP A 118 0.15 -4.03 7.18
CA TRP A 118 1.25 -3.84 8.13
C TRP A 118 2.25 -5.00 8.24
N GLU A 119 1.87 -6.23 7.86
CA GLU A 119 2.82 -7.35 7.75
C GLU A 119 3.71 -7.28 6.50
N PHE A 120 3.35 -6.45 5.52
CA PHE A 120 4.04 -6.31 4.24
C PHE A 120 4.70 -4.93 4.14
N GLY A 121 5.71 -4.65 4.97
CA GLY A 121 6.60 -3.51 4.71
C GLY A 121 7.15 -3.55 3.27
N LEU A 122 7.41 -2.39 2.66
CA LEU A 122 7.82 -2.24 1.26
C LEU A 122 9.00 -3.16 0.92
N MET A 123 9.97 -3.22 1.84
CA MET A 123 11.24 -3.94 1.72
C MET A 123 11.17 -5.42 2.10
N LYS A 124 10.05 -5.90 2.64
CA LYS A 124 9.95 -7.28 3.13
C LYS A 124 9.94 -8.29 1.99
N VAL A 125 9.28 -7.97 0.89
CA VAL A 125 9.05 -8.92 -0.21
C VAL A 125 10.16 -8.79 -1.25
N VAL A 126 10.95 -9.85 -1.38
CA VAL A 126 12.11 -9.88 -2.28
C VAL A 126 11.64 -9.67 -3.72
N GLY A 127 12.32 -8.77 -4.45
CA GLY A 127 12.05 -8.47 -5.85
C GLY A 127 10.79 -7.63 -6.12
N MET A 128 10.04 -7.21 -5.10
CA MET A 128 8.77 -6.49 -5.28
C MET A 128 8.80 -5.02 -4.85
N ALA A 129 9.88 -4.53 -4.24
CA ALA A 129 9.92 -3.16 -3.70
C ALA A 129 9.69 -2.09 -4.78
N ARG A 130 10.32 -2.25 -5.96
CA ARG A 130 10.24 -1.31 -7.09
C ARG A 130 8.81 -1.20 -7.64
N SER A 131 8.19 -2.32 -7.99
CA SER A 131 6.83 -2.36 -8.52
C SER A 131 5.78 -1.91 -7.48
N ARG A 132 5.99 -2.23 -6.20
CA ARG A 132 5.10 -1.77 -5.12
C ARG A 132 5.21 -0.27 -4.87
N PHE A 133 6.42 0.30 -4.97
CA PHE A 133 6.63 1.74 -4.94
C PHE A 133 5.91 2.44 -6.10
N ALA A 134 6.11 1.95 -7.33
CA ALA A 134 5.47 2.51 -8.52
C ALA A 134 3.94 2.44 -8.44
N ARG A 135 3.40 1.32 -7.94
CA ARG A 135 1.96 1.17 -7.68
C ARG A 135 1.46 2.15 -6.62
N GLY A 136 2.23 2.36 -5.56
CA GLY A 136 1.91 3.34 -4.51
C GLY A 136 1.72 4.73 -5.10
N LEU A 137 2.67 5.18 -5.92
CA LEU A 137 2.55 6.45 -6.64
C LEU A 137 1.35 6.47 -7.58
N LEU A 138 1.21 5.45 -8.45
CA LEU A 138 0.14 5.36 -9.45
C LEU A 138 -1.26 5.47 -8.82
N PHE A 139 -1.49 4.79 -7.70
CA PHE A 139 -2.81 4.74 -7.06
C PHE A 139 -3.00 5.80 -5.97
N GLY A 140 -1.97 6.59 -5.67
CA GLY A 140 -1.99 7.57 -4.57
C GLY A 140 -2.09 6.95 -3.18
N THR A 141 -1.43 5.81 -3.00
CA THR A 141 -1.36 5.09 -1.72
C THR A 141 0.06 5.18 -1.15
N PRO A 142 0.23 5.58 0.12
CA PRO A 142 1.55 5.65 0.74
C PRO A 142 2.14 4.26 0.93
N THR A 143 3.48 4.17 0.90
CA THR A 143 4.19 2.91 1.14
C THR A 143 4.24 2.57 2.63
N MET A 144 4.11 1.28 2.97
CA MET A 144 4.19 0.78 4.34
C MET A 144 5.62 0.40 4.71
N TRP A 145 6.03 0.67 5.95
CA TRP A 145 7.39 0.41 6.43
C TRP A 145 7.37 -0.19 7.84
N ASN A 146 8.21 -1.19 8.07
CA ASN A 146 8.52 -1.69 9.40
C ASN A 146 10.00 -1.41 9.65
N LEU A 147 10.30 -0.62 10.68
CA LEU A 147 11.63 -0.06 10.87
C LEU A 147 12.18 -0.42 12.25
N THR A 148 13.43 -0.84 12.27
CA THR A 148 14.33 -0.71 13.43
C THR A 148 15.39 0.34 13.11
N ARG A 149 16.23 0.70 14.09
CA ARG A 149 17.37 1.59 13.82
C ARG A 149 18.32 1.02 12.77
N GLU A 150 18.58 -0.28 12.82
CA GLU A 150 19.40 -1.00 11.83
C GLU A 150 18.75 -0.96 10.45
N GLU A 151 17.46 -1.27 10.36
CA GLU A 151 16.74 -1.29 9.09
C GLU A 151 16.65 0.12 8.48
N LEU A 152 16.40 1.15 9.29
CA LEU A 152 16.38 2.54 8.84
C LEU A 152 17.73 2.97 8.27
N ALA A 153 18.86 2.55 8.87
CA ALA A 153 20.17 2.83 8.31
C ALA A 153 20.38 2.16 6.94
N ARG A 154 19.82 0.96 6.76
CA ARG A 154 19.89 0.18 5.52
C ARG A 154 19.02 0.77 4.40
N VAL A 155 17.80 1.19 4.72
CA VAL A 155 16.77 1.56 3.73
C VAL A 155 16.46 3.06 3.69
N GLY A 156 17.19 3.88 4.46
CA GLY A 156 17.00 5.33 4.54
C GLY A 156 16.92 6.05 3.18
N PRO A 157 17.82 5.78 2.20
CA PRO A 157 17.72 6.37 0.87
C PRO A 157 16.40 6.04 0.15
N TRP A 158 15.92 4.82 0.32
CA TRP A 158 14.64 4.38 -0.24
C TRP A 158 13.44 5.01 0.46
N LEU A 159 13.46 5.09 1.79
CA LEU A 159 12.40 5.77 2.55
C LEU A 159 12.31 7.24 2.14
N LYS A 160 13.46 7.91 1.97
CA LYS A 160 13.53 9.29 1.48
C LYS A 160 12.96 9.43 0.07
N ALA A 161 13.39 8.58 -0.88
CA ALA A 161 12.85 8.61 -2.24
C ALA A 161 11.34 8.37 -2.26
N ALA A 162 10.86 7.34 -1.54
CA ALA A 162 9.44 7.04 -1.43
C ALA A 162 8.64 8.21 -0.85
N HIS A 163 9.19 8.91 0.15
CA HIS A 163 8.59 10.11 0.71
C HIS A 163 8.57 11.27 -0.29
N ASP A 164 9.72 11.65 -0.84
CA ASP A 164 9.86 12.81 -1.72
C ASP A 164 9.04 12.64 -2.99
N ASP A 165 9.07 11.46 -3.61
CA ASP A 165 8.34 11.16 -4.84
C ASP A 165 6.83 11.13 -4.60
N PHE A 166 6.38 10.62 -3.44
CA PHE A 166 4.98 10.71 -3.05
C PHE A 166 4.56 12.16 -2.84
N ARG A 167 5.40 13.00 -2.22
CA ARG A 167 5.12 14.44 -2.08
C ARG A 167 5.05 15.14 -3.43
N ILE A 168 5.99 14.89 -4.33
CA ILE A 168 6.03 15.46 -5.68
C ILE A 168 4.74 15.10 -6.43
N THR A 169 4.24 13.89 -6.21
CA THR A 169 3.06 13.37 -6.92
C THR A 169 1.74 13.80 -6.29
N HIS A 170 1.61 13.74 -4.98
CA HIS A 170 0.32 13.85 -4.28
C HIS A 170 0.21 15.01 -3.29
N GLY A 171 1.32 15.65 -2.90
CA GLY A 171 1.30 16.81 -2.01
C GLY A 171 1.06 16.49 -0.53
N TRP A 172 0.51 17.46 0.21
CA TRP A 172 0.17 17.38 1.65
C TRP A 172 -1.30 17.58 1.94
N ASP A 173 -2.03 18.02 0.92
CA ASP A 173 -3.42 18.38 1.04
C ASP A 173 -4.30 17.13 1.04
N THR A 174 -5.59 17.34 1.23
CA THR A 174 -6.57 16.26 1.15
C THR A 174 -6.46 15.59 -0.22
N PRO A 175 -6.36 14.24 -0.29
CA PRO A 175 -6.39 13.53 -1.55
C PRO A 175 -7.62 13.92 -2.39
N VAL A 176 -7.45 13.98 -3.71
CA VAL A 176 -8.54 14.24 -4.67
C VAL A 176 -9.02 12.94 -5.29
N ALA A 177 -10.24 12.89 -5.82
CA ALA A 177 -10.80 11.64 -6.33
C ALA A 177 -9.94 11.04 -7.46
N LEU A 178 -9.78 9.72 -7.46
CA LEU A 178 -9.26 8.96 -8.61
C LEU A 178 -10.42 8.77 -9.58
N THR A 179 -10.35 9.42 -10.74
CA THR A 179 -11.47 9.54 -11.69
C THR A 179 -11.37 8.60 -12.88
N GLY A 180 -10.23 7.95 -13.09
CA GLY A 180 -10.05 7.06 -14.23
C GLY A 180 -8.88 6.10 -14.07
N PHE A 181 -8.98 4.98 -14.77
CA PHE A 181 -7.95 3.95 -14.88
C PHE A 181 -7.95 3.39 -16.30
N ALA A 182 -6.76 3.12 -16.85
CA ALA A 182 -6.60 2.46 -18.14
C ALA A 182 -5.35 1.56 -18.17
N TRP A 183 -5.44 0.43 -18.88
CA TRP A 183 -4.28 -0.29 -19.39
C TRP A 183 -3.87 0.31 -20.73
N LEU A 184 -2.58 0.58 -20.91
CA LEU A 184 -2.03 1.18 -22.13
C LEU A 184 -1.22 0.18 -22.98
N SER A 185 -1.00 -1.03 -22.46
CA SER A 185 -0.33 -2.13 -23.15
C SER A 185 -1.19 -3.40 -23.08
N ASP A 186 -1.05 -4.27 -24.08
CA ASP A 186 -1.82 -5.52 -24.19
C ASP A 186 -1.55 -6.48 -23.03
N ASP A 187 -0.32 -6.49 -22.52
CA ASP A 187 0.10 -7.25 -21.34
C ASP A 187 -0.34 -6.64 -20.00
N ARG A 188 -1.01 -5.47 -20.05
CA ARG A 188 -1.52 -4.71 -18.89
C ARG A 188 -0.46 -4.21 -17.92
N LEU A 189 0.83 -4.25 -18.32
CA LEU A 189 1.94 -3.79 -17.50
C LEU A 189 2.18 -2.28 -17.59
N VAL A 190 1.60 -1.59 -18.57
CA VAL A 190 1.57 -0.13 -18.59
C VAL A 190 0.18 0.33 -18.16
N GLN A 191 0.12 1.11 -17.09
CA GLN A 191 -1.12 1.50 -16.45
C GLN A 191 -1.17 3.01 -16.27
N ARG A 192 -2.36 3.58 -16.38
CA ARG A 192 -2.61 5.01 -16.19
C ARG A 192 -3.75 5.24 -15.22
N THR A 193 -3.59 6.23 -14.35
CA THR A 193 -4.65 6.80 -13.51
C THR A 193 -4.83 8.28 -13.80
N THR A 194 -6.06 8.76 -13.64
CA THR A 194 -6.40 10.19 -13.69
C THR A 194 -7.05 10.62 -12.39
N PHE A 195 -6.80 11.85 -11.99
CA PHE A 195 -7.31 12.45 -10.75
C PHE A 195 -8.16 13.69 -11.04
N ALA A 196 -9.05 14.03 -10.12
CA ALA A 196 -10.00 15.14 -10.28
C ALA A 196 -9.35 16.52 -10.44
N ASP A 197 -8.09 16.69 -10.02
CA ASP A 197 -7.29 17.91 -10.21
C ASP A 197 -6.55 17.95 -11.57
N GLY A 198 -6.87 17.02 -12.48
CA GLY A 198 -6.30 16.95 -13.83
C GLY A 198 -4.96 16.23 -13.91
N ARG A 199 -4.43 15.71 -12.80
CA ARG A 199 -3.19 14.91 -12.83
C ARG A 199 -3.42 13.60 -13.57
N VAL A 200 -2.42 13.21 -14.36
CA VAL A 200 -2.35 11.93 -15.05
C VAL A 200 -1.05 11.25 -14.67
N LEU A 201 -1.14 10.04 -14.13
CA LEU A 201 0.02 9.25 -13.77
C LEU A 201 0.06 8.02 -14.68
N THR A 202 1.23 7.73 -15.25
CA THR A 202 1.45 6.50 -16.03
C THR A 202 2.60 5.72 -15.41
N ALA A 203 2.40 4.45 -15.07
CA ALA A 203 3.43 3.57 -14.55
C ALA A 203 3.75 2.47 -15.57
N ASN A 204 5.03 2.13 -15.68
CA ASN A 204 5.50 1.02 -16.50
C ASN A 204 6.02 -0.10 -15.60
N PHE A 205 5.24 -1.18 -15.44
CA PHE A 205 5.64 -2.40 -14.73
C PHE A 205 6.30 -3.43 -15.67
N GLY A 206 6.49 -3.10 -16.94
CA GLY A 206 7.13 -3.93 -17.93
C GLY A 206 8.65 -3.90 -17.83
N PRO A 207 9.34 -4.94 -18.35
CA PRO A 207 10.80 -5.02 -18.31
C PRO A 207 11.49 -4.10 -19.32
N GLN A 208 10.74 -3.54 -20.28
CA GLN A 208 11.26 -2.68 -21.34
C GLN A 208 10.71 -1.26 -21.19
N PRO A 209 11.47 -0.22 -21.61
CA PRO A 209 10.95 1.13 -21.65
C PRO A 209 9.69 1.24 -22.51
N TRP A 210 8.71 2.02 -22.05
CA TRP A 210 7.50 2.35 -22.78
C TRP A 210 7.43 3.86 -22.99
N GLU A 211 7.48 4.33 -24.24
CA GLU A 211 7.54 5.77 -24.57
C GLU A 211 8.59 6.55 -23.74
N GLY A 212 9.76 5.94 -23.57
CA GLY A 212 10.86 6.47 -22.78
C GLY A 212 10.73 6.32 -21.25
N LEU A 213 9.58 5.89 -20.73
CA LEU A 213 9.39 5.60 -19.30
C LEU A 213 10.02 4.25 -18.94
N GLY A 214 11.00 4.25 -18.05
CA GLY A 214 11.74 3.05 -17.65
C GLY A 214 10.94 2.05 -16.80
N PRO A 215 11.46 0.83 -16.61
CA PRO A 215 10.85 -0.19 -15.75
C PRO A 215 10.66 0.27 -14.29
N ASP A 216 9.48 0.01 -13.76
CA ASP A 216 8.97 0.43 -12.45
C ASP A 216 8.99 1.95 -12.23
N CYS A 217 9.13 2.77 -13.27
CA CYS A 217 9.03 4.22 -13.14
C CYS A 217 7.59 4.70 -13.32
N VAL A 218 7.29 5.87 -12.76
CA VAL A 218 6.00 6.56 -12.88
C VAL A 218 6.18 7.95 -13.45
N ARG A 219 5.55 8.19 -14.60
CA ARG A 219 5.45 9.52 -15.22
C ARG A 219 4.28 10.28 -14.62
N VAL A 220 4.56 11.42 -14.01
CA VAL A 220 3.55 12.35 -13.48
C VAL A 220 3.38 13.49 -14.46
N GLN A 221 2.16 13.71 -14.91
CA GLN A 221 1.78 14.83 -15.75
C GLN A 221 0.71 15.65 -15.05
N ARG A 222 0.90 16.97 -15.01
CA ARG A 222 -0.05 17.95 -14.45
C ARG A 222 -0.48 18.92 -15.55
N PRO A 223 -1.65 19.56 -15.42
CA PRO A 223 -1.98 20.69 -16.28
C PRO A 223 -0.85 21.73 -16.24
N ASP A 224 -0.45 22.22 -17.41
CA ASP A 224 0.53 23.29 -17.59
C ASP A 224 1.93 23.05 -17.00
N GLN A 225 2.32 21.79 -16.79
CA GLN A 225 3.67 21.42 -16.33
C GLN A 225 4.31 20.35 -17.21
N PHE A 226 5.64 20.35 -17.27
CA PHE A 226 6.38 19.27 -17.89
C PHE A 226 6.20 17.97 -17.11
N ALA A 227 6.12 16.86 -17.85
CA ALA A 227 6.07 15.54 -17.24
C ALA A 227 7.36 15.26 -16.45
N THR A 228 7.21 14.63 -15.28
CA THR A 228 8.33 14.22 -14.43
C THR A 228 8.29 12.70 -14.26
N ASP A 229 9.42 12.04 -14.51
CA ASP A 229 9.55 10.60 -14.31
C ASP A 229 10.18 10.34 -12.93
N LEU A 230 9.48 9.56 -12.11
CA LEU A 230 9.89 9.16 -10.78
C LEU A 230 10.23 7.67 -10.82
N CYS A 231 11.49 7.34 -10.55
CA CYS A 231 12.02 5.99 -10.68
C CYS A 231 12.53 5.48 -9.33
N PRO A 232 12.31 4.19 -9.01
CA PRO A 232 12.80 3.63 -7.76
C PRO A 232 14.33 3.71 -7.69
N PRO A 233 14.90 4.08 -6.53
CA PRO A 233 16.34 4.20 -6.37
C PRO A 233 17.04 2.83 -6.46
N ALA A 234 18.37 2.84 -6.41
CA ALA A 234 19.15 1.61 -6.37
C ALA A 234 18.76 0.76 -5.14
N ASP A 235 18.63 -0.55 -5.31
CA ASP A 235 18.24 -1.46 -4.24
C ASP A 235 19.18 -1.36 -3.04
N PRO A 236 18.64 -1.42 -1.80
CA PRO A 236 19.48 -1.37 -0.61
C PRO A 236 20.34 -2.63 -0.52
N PRO A 237 21.45 -2.61 0.25
CA PRO A 237 22.21 -3.83 0.50
C PRO A 237 21.31 -4.90 1.15
N PRO A 238 21.61 -6.20 0.99
CA PRO A 238 20.81 -7.26 1.57
C PRO A 238 20.57 -7.05 3.07
N ALA A 239 19.37 -7.41 3.55
CA ALA A 239 19.10 -7.41 4.98
C ALA A 239 20.13 -8.30 5.68
N ALA A 240 20.64 -7.86 6.84
CA ALA A 240 21.55 -8.67 7.62
C ALA A 240 20.87 -10.02 7.91
N ARG A 241 21.53 -11.13 7.59
CA ARG A 241 21.01 -12.46 7.94
C ARG A 241 20.87 -12.48 9.45
N THR A 242 19.65 -12.63 9.94
CA THR A 242 19.41 -12.91 11.36
C THR A 242 19.85 -14.34 11.64
N ASN A 243 21.16 -14.56 11.72
CA ASN A 243 21.72 -15.78 12.28
C ASN A 243 21.50 -15.72 13.79
N ARG A 244 20.29 -16.06 14.22
CA ARG A 244 20.02 -16.53 15.58
C ARG A 244 19.09 -17.73 15.48
N ASN A 245 19.72 -18.89 15.30
CA ASN A 245 19.18 -20.14 15.84
C ASN A 245 19.23 -20.04 17.37
#